data_AF-A0A914YXU7-F1
#
_entry.id   AF-A0A914YXU7-F1
#
_cell.length_a   1.000
_cell.length_b   1.000
_cell.length_c   1.000
_cell.angle_alpha   90.00
_cell.angle_beta   90.00
_cell.angle_gamma   90.00
#
_symmetry.space_group_name_H-M   'P 1'
#
loop_
_entity.id
_entity.type
_entity.pdbx_description
1 polymer ?
#
loop_
_entity_poly.entity_id
_entity_poly.type
_entity_poly.pdbx_seq_one_letter_code
_entity_poly.pdbx_strand_id
1 'polypeptide(L)'
;MDYIYALDLPLISKKYYNKFDFIVSFSSIEHSGLGRYGDPIDPIGDIREMNKIHCLLKNKGLLFLGLPVGIDSILYNAHRIYGRIRLGMMFEGDICLS
;
A
#
# COMPACT_ATOMS: atom_id res chain seq x y z
N MET A 1 -16.86 -13.56 4.58
CA MET A 1 -15.66 -12.71 4.66
C MET A 1 -15.83 -11.72 3.53
N ASP A 2 -16.35 -10.54 3.84
CA ASP A 2 -16.74 -9.57 2.81
C ASP A 2 -15.47 -8.98 2.20
N TYR A 3 -15.29 -9.17 0.89
CA TYR A 3 -14.19 -8.55 0.16
C TYR A 3 -14.45 -7.05 0.09
N ILE A 4 -13.55 -6.29 0.68
CA ILE A 4 -13.52 -4.82 0.60
C ILE A 4 -12.88 -4.45 -0.72
N TYR A 5 -13.64 -3.79 -1.60
CA TYR A 5 -13.15 -3.39 -2.91
C TYR A 5 -12.42 -2.03 -2.81
N ALA A 6 -11.57 -1.74 -3.80
CA ALA A 6 -10.96 -0.40 -3.92
C ALA A 6 -12.01 0.72 -3.99
N LEU A 7 -13.26 0.43 -4.37
CA LEU A 7 -14.37 1.39 -4.34
C LEU A 7 -14.85 1.75 -2.93
N ASP A 8 -14.55 0.93 -1.92
CA ASP A 8 -14.88 1.19 -0.51
C ASP A 8 -13.82 2.05 0.18
N LEU A 9 -12.75 2.41 -0.53
CA LEU A 9 -11.65 3.25 -0.05
C LEU A 9 -12.09 4.57 0.59
N PRO A 10 -13.06 5.32 0.04
CA PRO A 10 -13.52 6.56 0.64
C PRO A 10 -14.23 6.35 1.99
N LEU A 11 -14.87 5.19 2.18
CA LEU A 11 -15.63 4.87 3.39
C LEU A 11 -14.72 4.40 4.53
N ILE A 12 -13.72 3.59 4.21
CA ILE A 12 -12.72 3.11 5.17
C ILE A 12 -11.76 4.24 5.57
N SER A 13 -11.31 5.03 4.59
CA SER A 13 -10.49 6.21 4.87
C SER A 13 -11.22 7.14 5.82
N LYS A 14 -12.51 7.48 5.64
CA LYS A 14 -13.23 8.32 6.61
C LYS A 14 -13.33 7.74 8.02
N LYS A 15 -13.60 6.44 8.18
CA LYS A 15 -13.75 5.83 9.51
C LYS A 15 -12.43 5.79 10.28
N TYR A 16 -11.32 5.52 9.58
CA TYR A 16 -10.01 5.28 10.19
C TYR A 16 -8.98 6.37 9.86
N TYR A 17 -9.42 7.50 9.30
CA TYR A 17 -8.57 8.64 8.97
C TYR A 17 -7.82 9.13 10.20
N ASN A 18 -6.50 9.28 10.09
CA ASN A 18 -5.66 9.90 11.10
C ASN A 18 -5.85 9.25 12.50
N LYS A 19 -6.02 7.91 12.54
CA LYS A 19 -6.32 7.16 13.78
C LYS A 19 -5.12 6.50 14.42
N PHE A 20 -4.13 6.09 13.63
CA PHE A 20 -3.05 5.22 14.11
C PHE A 20 -1.75 6.00 14.37
N ASP A 21 -1.15 5.82 15.54
CA ASP A 21 0.14 6.42 15.90
C ASP A 21 1.32 5.72 15.18
N PHE A 22 1.17 4.43 14.88
CA PHE A 22 2.11 3.68 14.07
C PHE A 22 1.42 2.58 13.26
N ILE A 23 2.02 2.21 12.14
CA ILE A 23 1.61 1.09 11.28
C ILE A 23 2.84 0.24 10.98
N VAL A 24 2.66 -1.09 10.99
CA VAL A 24 3.69 -2.06 10.62
C VAL A 24 3.17 -2.89 9.46
N SER A 25 3.95 -3.01 8.39
CA SER A 25 3.69 -3.93 7.29
C SER A 25 4.98 -4.64 6.91
N PHE A 26 4.95 -5.97 6.89
CA PHE A 26 6.10 -6.79 6.57
C PHE A 26 5.68 -7.89 5.61
N SER A 27 6.34 -7.95 4.45
CA SER A 27 6.08 -8.89 3.38
C SER A 27 4.59 -9.01 3.01
N SER A 28 4.00 -7.91 2.56
CA SER A 28 2.58 -7.81 2.24
C SER A 28 2.34 -6.91 1.02
N ILE A 29 2.78 -5.65 1.08
CA ILE A 29 2.49 -4.63 0.06
C ILE A 29 3.09 -4.99 -1.30
N GLU A 30 4.23 -5.69 -1.32
CA GLU A 30 4.89 -6.11 -2.55
C GLU A 30 4.05 -7.07 -3.41
N HIS A 31 3.02 -7.69 -2.82
CA HIS A 31 2.12 -8.62 -3.48
C HIS A 31 0.88 -7.95 -4.07
N SER A 32 0.52 -6.73 -3.62
CA SER A 32 -0.76 -6.09 -3.92
C SER A 32 -0.98 -5.90 -5.43
N GLY A 33 -2.09 -6.41 -5.95
CA GLY A 33 -2.47 -6.26 -7.35
C GLY A 33 -1.71 -7.18 -8.33
N LEU A 34 -1.03 -8.22 -7.83
CA LEU A 34 -0.40 -9.24 -8.68
C LEU A 34 -1.31 -10.46 -8.93
N GLY A 35 -2.50 -10.49 -8.34
CA GLY A 35 -3.46 -11.59 -8.50
C GLY A 35 -3.00 -12.90 -7.86
N ARG A 36 -2.02 -12.83 -6.96
CA ARG A 36 -1.48 -13.99 -6.25
C ARG A 36 -2.54 -14.69 -5.41
N TYR A 37 -3.45 -13.89 -4.84
CA TYR A 37 -4.44 -14.36 -3.88
C TYR A 37 -5.85 -14.39 -4.48
N GLY A 38 -5.96 -14.35 -5.81
CA GLY A 38 -7.24 -14.17 -6.51
C GLY A 38 -7.75 -12.73 -6.49
N ASP A 39 -6.93 -11.79 -6.02
CA ASP A 39 -7.19 -10.35 -6.13
C ASP A 39 -7.20 -9.89 -7.61
N PRO A 40 -7.98 -8.86 -7.96
CA PRO A 40 -7.88 -8.25 -9.27
C PRO A 40 -6.47 -7.77 -9.56
N ILE A 41 -6.00 -7.97 -10.80
CA ILE A 41 -4.72 -7.42 -11.23
C ILE A 41 -4.79 -5.89 -11.20
N ASP A 42 -3.88 -5.29 -10.45
CA ASP A 42 -3.72 -3.84 -10.32
C ASP A 42 -2.21 -3.50 -10.37
N PRO A 43 -1.71 -3.00 -11.50
CA PRO A 43 -0.31 -2.61 -11.66
C PRO A 43 0.18 -1.59 -10.63
N ILE A 44 -0.70 -0.79 -10.03
CA ILE A 44 -0.39 0.23 -9.01
C ILE A 44 -0.95 -0.10 -7.62
N GLY A 45 -1.34 -1.37 -7.39
CA GLY A 45 -1.97 -1.79 -6.14
C GLY A 45 -1.13 -1.52 -4.89
N ASP A 46 0.19 -1.71 -4.97
CA ASP A 46 1.14 -1.39 -3.89
C ASP A 46 1.18 0.11 -3.55
N ILE A 47 1.17 0.98 -4.56
CA ILE A 47 1.12 2.44 -4.38
C ILE A 47 -0.21 2.83 -3.74
N ARG A 48 -1.31 2.21 -4.17
CA ARG A 48 -2.63 2.42 -3.56
C ARG A 48 -2.67 1.98 -2.10
N GLU A 49 -2.06 0.86 -1.73
CA GLU A 49 -1.93 0.46 -0.32
C GLU A 49 -1.11 1.46 0.48
N MET A 50 -0.01 1.99 -0.07
CA MET A 50 0.79 3.03 0.59
C MET A 50 -0.01 4.33 0.80
N ASN A 51 -0.80 4.75 -0.18
CA ASN A 51 -1.69 5.90 -0.04
C ASN A 51 -2.74 5.68 1.07
N LYS A 52 -3.27 4.45 1.22
CA LYS A 52 -4.15 4.13 2.36
C LYS A 52 -3.42 4.28 3.69
N ILE A 53 -2.23 3.69 3.81
CA ILE A 53 -1.41 3.77 5.02
C ILE A 53 -1.15 5.23 5.40
N HIS A 54 -0.85 6.08 4.40
CA HIS A 54 -0.67 7.52 4.61
C HIS A 54 -1.91 8.17 5.24
N CYS A 55 -3.12 7.85 4.77
CA CYS A 55 -4.36 8.42 5.32
C CYS A 55 -4.76 7.86 6.69
N LEU A 56 -4.36 6.62 7.00
CA LEU A 56 -4.66 5.97 8.27
C LEU A 56 -3.74 6.47 9.39
N LEU A 57 -2.50 6.80 9.06
CA LEU A 57 -1.52 7.31 10.00
C LEU A 57 -1.87 8.70 10.50
N LYS A 58 -1.58 8.94 11.78
CA LYS A 58 -1.59 10.28 12.33
C LYS A 58 -0.52 11.14 11.70
N ASN A 59 -0.70 12.45 11.73
CA ASN A 59 0.41 13.36 11.42
C ASN A 59 1.61 13.04 12.32
N LYS A 60 2.79 12.84 11.73
CA LYS A 60 4.03 12.37 12.37
C LYS A 60 3.97 10.93 12.93
N GLY A 61 2.97 10.14 12.55
CA GLY A 61 2.92 8.72 12.86
C GLY A 61 4.05 7.94 12.19
N LEU A 62 4.38 6.77 12.74
CA LEU A 62 5.51 5.96 12.28
C LEU A 62 5.05 4.82 11.37
N LEU A 63 5.71 4.65 10.24
CA LEU A 63 5.55 3.47 9.38
C LEU A 63 6.79 2.59 9.48
N PHE A 64 6.59 1.34 9.86
CA PHE A 64 7.60 0.28 9.78
C PHE A 64 7.27 -0.61 8.58
N LEU A 65 8.14 -0.61 7.57
CA LEU A 65 7.89 -1.24 6.28
C LEU A 65 9.01 -2.22 5.93
N GLY A 66 8.65 -3.49 5.74
CA GLY A 66 9.56 -4.55 5.29
C GLY A 66 9.22 -5.02 3.89
N LEU A 67 10.10 -4.72 2.93
CA LEU A 67 9.93 -5.03 1.51
C LEU A 67 11.22 -5.56 0.88
N PRO A 68 11.14 -6.32 -0.22
CA PRO A 68 12.30 -6.65 -1.04
C PRO A 68 12.86 -5.42 -1.75
N VAL A 69 14.15 -5.12 -1.57
CA VAL A 69 14.84 -3.97 -2.20
C VAL A 69 15.91 -4.46 -3.17
N GLY A 70 16.02 -3.83 -4.34
CA GLY A 70 16.97 -4.24 -5.37
C GLY A 70 16.82 -3.44 -6.67
N ILE A 71 16.89 -4.13 -7.81
CA ILE A 71 16.57 -3.54 -9.12
C ILE A 71 15.05 -3.62 -9.30
N ASP A 72 14.44 -2.50 -9.72
CA ASP A 72 13.00 -2.42 -10.00
C ASP A 72 12.57 -3.57 -10.91
N SER A 73 11.83 -4.53 -10.35
CA SER A 73 11.42 -5.73 -11.07
C SER A 73 10.16 -6.35 -10.47
N ILE A 74 9.50 -7.16 -11.28
CA ILE A 74 8.30 -7.89 -10.89
C ILE A 74 8.56 -9.37 -11.16
N LEU A 75 8.55 -10.18 -10.11
CA LEU A 75 8.41 -11.63 -10.25
C LEU A 75 6.91 -11.89 -10.35
N TYR A 76 6.43 -12.07 -11.58
CA TYR A 76 4.99 -12.13 -11.88
C TYR A 76 4.25 -13.10 -10.95
N ASN A 77 3.12 -12.63 -10.40
CA ASN A 77 2.28 -13.30 -9.41
C ASN A 77 2.98 -13.61 -8.05
N ALA A 78 4.30 -13.42 -7.92
CA ALA A 78 5.02 -13.63 -6.67
C ALA A 78 5.15 -12.35 -5.86
N HIS A 79 5.96 -11.38 -6.28
CA HIS A 79 6.21 -10.12 -5.57
C HIS A 79 6.92 -9.08 -6.44
N ARG A 80 6.92 -7.82 -6.00
CA ARG A 80 7.76 -6.75 -6.53
C ARG A 80 9.07 -6.63 -5.76
N ILE A 81 10.15 -6.29 -6.47
CA ILE A 81 11.41 -5.83 -5.90
C ILE A 81 11.51 -4.34 -6.16
N TYR A 82 11.69 -3.57 -5.09
CA TYR A 82 11.69 -2.12 -5.15
C TYR A 82 13.10 -1.58 -5.37
N GLY A 83 13.30 -0.95 -6.53
CA GLY A 83 14.48 -0.16 -6.82
C GLY A 83 14.22 1.32 -6.68
N ARG A 84 15.17 2.13 -7.16
CA ARG A 84 15.20 3.57 -6.91
C ARG A 84 13.94 4.29 -7.38
N ILE A 85 13.34 3.85 -8.48
CA ILE A 85 12.19 4.54 -9.07
C ILE A 85 10.93 4.16 -8.30
N ARG A 86 10.60 2.87 -8.23
CA ARG A 86 9.32 2.45 -7.65
C ARG A 86 9.29 2.65 -6.14
N LEU A 87 10.42 2.49 -5.45
CA LEU A 87 10.50 2.80 -4.02
C LEU A 87 10.20 4.27 -3.76
N GLY A 88 10.69 5.19 -4.61
CA GLY A 88 10.36 6.62 -4.49
C GLY A 88 8.87 6.89 -4.61
N MET A 89 8.21 6.25 -5.59
CA MET A 89 6.76 6.37 -5.80
C MET A 89 5.93 5.90 -4.59
N MET A 90 6.44 4.97 -3.77
CA MET A 90 5.73 4.50 -2.56
C MET A 90 5.57 5.59 -1.50
N PHE A 91 6.38 6.65 -1.54
CA PHE A 91 6.40 7.72 -0.55
C PHE A 91 6.01 9.09 -1.12
N GLU A 92 5.65 9.15 -2.41
CA GLU A 92 4.95 10.29 -3.00
C GLU A 92 3.47 10.22 -2.57
N GLY A 93 3.21 10.60 -1.32
CA GLY A 93 1.86 10.57 -0.77
C GLY A 93 0.92 11.52 -1.49
N ASP A 94 -0.22 11.01 -1.96
CA ASP A 94 -1.31 11.84 -2.47
C ASP A 94 -2.17 12.41 -1.33
N ILE A 95 -2.83 13.54 -1.62
CA ILE A 95 -3.72 14.25 -0.69
C ILE A 95 -4.88 13.33 -0.27
N CYS A 96 -4.95 13.01 1.02
CA CYS A 96 -6.12 12.39 1.62
C CYS A 96 -7.26 13.41 1.65
N LEU A 97 -8.31 13.19 0.86
CA LEU A 97 -9.53 13.99 0.93
C LEU A 97 -10.27 13.65 2.25
N SER A 98 -10.27 14.60 3.19
CA SER A 98 -11.07 14.57 4.42
C SER A 98 -12.57 14.66 4.15
#